data_AF-A0A965AKY2-F1
#
_entry.id   AF-A0A965AKY2-F1
#
_cell.length_a   1.000
_cell.length_b   1.000
_cell.length_c   1.000
_cell.angle_alpha   90.00
_cell.angle_beta   90.00
_cell.angle_gamma   90.00
#
_symmetry.space_group_name_H-M   'P 1'
#
loop_
_entity.id
_entity.type
_entity.pdbx_description
1 polymer ?
#
loop_
_entity_poly.entity_id
_entity_poly.type
_entity_poly.pdbx_seq_one_letter_code
_entity_poly.pdbx_strand_id
1 'polypeptide(L)'
;MSTNPNSPITLRQIQADMAEAKYRVAEQQVLIEAIDTYLEVVKTRKEVDLNRANVGRLEEHVTAARVRLEAGASTQTALAQAESRLSRARTTLIAALTAMRGKIPRHVVNEAAIPKFLERFGGKRLV
;
A
#
# COMPACT_ATOMS: atom_id res chain seq x y z
N MET A 1 32.00 -49.43 -16.55
CA MET A 1 32.14 -48.89 -15.19
C MET A 1 30.92 -48.04 -14.88
N SER A 2 30.01 -48.58 -14.07
CA SER A 2 28.80 -47.89 -13.61
C SER A 2 29.23 -46.92 -12.50
N THR A 3 29.17 -45.61 -12.75
CA THR A 3 29.42 -44.60 -11.72
C THR A 3 28.30 -44.71 -10.70
N ASN A 4 28.63 -45.24 -9.52
CA ASN A 4 27.69 -45.40 -8.41
C ASN A 4 27.04 -44.03 -8.08
N PRO A 5 25.71 -43.89 -8.22
CA PRO A 5 25.00 -42.63 -8.00
C PRO A 5 25.06 -42.14 -6.53
N ASN A 6 25.55 -42.96 -5.60
CA ASN A 6 25.64 -42.65 -4.17
C ASN A 6 27.06 -42.26 -3.70
N SER A 7 27.88 -41.69 -4.57
CA SER A 7 29.23 -41.22 -4.19
C SER A 7 29.12 -40.00 -3.24
N PRO A 8 29.89 -39.93 -2.12
CA PRO A 8 29.79 -38.83 -1.14
C PRO A 8 29.98 -37.42 -1.71
N ILE A 9 30.70 -37.30 -2.84
CA ILE A 9 30.93 -36.05 -3.56
C ILE A 9 29.65 -35.60 -4.28
N THR A 10 28.93 -36.52 -4.92
CA THR A 10 27.66 -36.24 -5.63
C THR A 10 26.57 -35.79 -4.67
N LEU A 11 26.46 -36.41 -3.49
CA LEU A 11 25.49 -35.99 -2.47
C LEU A 11 25.78 -34.57 -1.95
N ARG A 12 27.06 -34.23 -1.73
CA ARG A 12 27.46 -32.87 -1.30
C ARG A 12 27.16 -31.81 -2.37
N GLN A 13 27.37 -32.13 -3.65
CA GLN A 13 27.03 -31.25 -4.76
C GLN A 13 25.52 -31.00 -4.84
N ILE A 14 24.71 -32.06 -4.78
CA ILE A 14 23.24 -31.94 -4.75
C ILE A 14 22.78 -31.09 -3.56
N GLN A 15 23.39 -31.25 -2.38
CA GLN A 15 23.08 -30.42 -1.21
C GLN A 15 23.44 -28.95 -1.41
N ALA A 16 24.57 -28.65 -2.07
CA ALA A 16 24.97 -27.29 -2.40
C ALA A 16 24.02 -26.64 -3.42
N ASP A 17 23.68 -27.35 -4.50
CA ASP A 17 22.74 -26.89 -5.52
C ASP A 17 21.34 -26.61 -4.91
N MET A 18 20.89 -27.48 -4.01
CA MET A 18 19.65 -27.27 -3.25
C MET A 18 19.71 -26.03 -2.36
N ALA A 19 20.83 -25.76 -1.70
CA ALA A 19 21.00 -24.59 -0.85
C ALA A 19 20.98 -23.29 -1.68
N GLU A 20 21.64 -23.29 -2.83
CA GLU A 20 21.65 -22.17 -3.77
C GLU A 20 20.26 -21.90 -4.35
N ALA A 21 19.54 -22.96 -4.74
CA ALA A 21 18.17 -22.83 -5.22
C ALA A 21 17.24 -22.24 -4.14
N LYS A 22 17.34 -22.73 -2.89
CA LYS A 22 16.58 -22.17 -1.76
C LYS A 22 16.92 -20.71 -1.50
N TYR A 23 18.19 -20.34 -1.60
CA TYR A 23 18.63 -18.95 -1.45
C TYR A 23 18.02 -18.04 -2.52
N ARG A 24 18.07 -18.45 -3.80
CA ARG A 24 17.43 -17.71 -4.90
C ARG A 24 15.93 -17.54 -4.71
N VAL A 25 15.23 -18.58 -4.25
CA VAL A 25 13.79 -18.49 -3.96
C VAL A 25 13.52 -17.49 -2.82
N ALA A 26 14.32 -17.52 -1.75
CA ALA A 26 14.19 -16.56 -0.66
C ALA A 26 14.44 -15.12 -1.13
N GLU A 27 15.44 -14.90 -1.98
CA GLU A 27 15.73 -13.59 -2.58
C GLU A 27 14.57 -13.07 -3.43
N GLN A 28 14.00 -13.92 -4.29
CA GLN A 28 12.82 -13.58 -5.10
C GLN A 28 11.61 -13.26 -4.22
N GLN A 29 11.40 -14.02 -3.15
CA GLN A 29 10.29 -13.79 -2.22
C GLN A 29 10.39 -12.43 -1.54
N VAL A 30 11.59 -12.05 -1.09
CA VAL A 30 11.84 -10.74 -0.48
C VAL A 30 11.62 -9.61 -1.49
N LEU A 31 12.06 -9.78 -2.73
CA LEU A 31 11.85 -8.78 -3.78
C LEU A 31 10.36 -8.56 -4.07
N ILE A 32 9.59 -9.64 -4.21
CA ILE A 32 8.14 -9.56 -4.44
C ILE A 32 7.44 -8.88 -3.26
N GLU A 33 7.77 -9.28 -2.02
CA GLU A 33 7.21 -8.67 -0.81
C GLU A 33 7.50 -7.16 -0.72
N ALA A 34 8.70 -6.74 -1.13
CA ALA A 34 9.07 -5.32 -1.18
C ALA A 34 8.26 -4.55 -2.23
N ILE A 35 8.06 -5.12 -3.42
CA ILE A 35 7.25 -4.53 -4.49
C ILE A 35 5.79 -4.41 -4.04
N ASP A 36 5.22 -5.48 -3.48
CA ASP A 36 3.83 -5.50 -3.00
C ASP A 36 3.61 -4.45 -1.90
N THR A 37 4.54 -4.37 -0.95
CA THR A 37 4.49 -3.36 0.14
C THR A 37 4.53 -1.94 -0.43
N TYR A 38 5.43 -1.68 -1.38
CA TYR A 38 5.54 -0.36 -2.01
C TYR A 38 4.25 0.04 -2.74
N LEU A 39 3.70 -0.86 -3.56
CA LEU A 39 2.47 -0.61 -4.30
C LEU A 39 1.28 -0.37 -3.37
N GLU A 40 1.21 -1.11 -2.26
CA GLU A 40 0.17 -0.95 -1.25
C GLU A 40 0.26 0.42 -0.54
N VAL A 41 1.46 0.90 -0.21
CA VAL A 41 1.66 2.25 0.36
C VAL A 41 1.22 3.33 -0.64
N VAL A 42 1.60 3.20 -1.91
CA VAL A 42 1.20 4.15 -2.96
C VAL A 42 -0.33 4.17 -3.11
N LYS A 43 -0.95 2.99 -3.18
CA LYS A 43 -2.41 2.84 -3.32
C LYS A 43 -3.17 3.46 -2.15
N THR A 44 -2.80 3.10 -0.92
CA THR A 44 -3.47 3.60 0.30
C THR A 44 -3.32 5.10 0.46
N ARG A 45 -2.18 5.68 0.06
CA ARG A 45 -2.01 7.13 0.03
C ARG A 45 -2.98 7.80 -0.96
N LYS A 46 -3.12 7.23 -2.17
CA LYS A 46 -4.09 7.73 -3.16
C LYS A 46 -5.54 7.63 -2.66
N GLU A 47 -5.90 6.56 -1.97
CA GLU A 47 -7.22 6.41 -1.35
C GLU A 47 -7.50 7.50 -0.31
N VAL A 48 -6.51 7.82 0.54
CA VAL A 48 -6.62 8.92 1.51
C VAL A 48 -6.80 10.26 0.82
N ASP A 49 -6.01 10.54 -0.22
CA ASP A 49 -6.10 11.80 -0.97
C ASP A 49 -7.48 11.98 -1.64
N LEU A 50 -8.02 10.91 -2.24
CA LEU A 50 -9.37 10.90 -2.82
C LEU A 50 -10.45 11.18 -1.77
N ASN A 51 -10.35 10.55 -0.60
CA ASN A 51 -11.31 10.76 0.49
C ASN A 51 -11.23 12.19 1.06
N ARG A 52 -10.03 12.77 1.17
CA ARG A 52 -9.86 14.17 1.57
C ARG A 52 -10.52 15.12 0.58
N ALA A 53 -10.30 14.93 -0.72
CA ALA A 53 -10.96 15.72 -1.76
C ALA A 53 -12.48 15.57 -1.70
N ASN A 54 -12.99 14.37 -1.43
CA ASN A 54 -14.42 14.13 -1.28
C ASN A 54 -15.03 14.87 -0.07
N VAL A 55 -14.33 14.88 1.07
CA VAL A 55 -14.73 15.66 2.26
C VAL A 55 -14.81 17.14 1.91
N GLY A 56 -13.79 17.71 1.27
CA GLY A 56 -13.77 19.13 0.88
C GLY A 56 -14.96 19.51 -0.01
N ARG A 57 -15.27 18.71 -1.05
CA ARG A 57 -16.45 18.95 -1.89
C ARG A 57 -17.77 18.90 -1.10
N LEU A 58 -17.88 18.00 -0.12
CA LEU A 58 -19.09 17.89 0.69
C LEU A 58 -19.20 19.03 1.73
N GLU A 59 -18.08 19.61 2.17
CA GLU A 59 -18.08 20.83 2.99
C GLU A 59 -18.61 22.02 2.20
N GLU A 60 -18.22 22.16 0.94
CA GLU A 60 -18.77 23.17 0.01
C GLU A 60 -20.28 22.94 -0.20
N HIS A 61 -20.72 21.68 -0.37
CA HIS A 61 -22.14 21.36 -0.49
C HIS A 61 -22.95 21.72 0.77
N VAL A 62 -22.42 21.46 1.97
CA VAL A 62 -23.06 21.87 3.23
C VAL A 62 -23.14 23.40 3.32
N THR A 63 -22.05 24.09 2.96
CA THR A 63 -22.01 25.56 2.93
C THR A 63 -23.07 26.11 1.97
N ALA A 64 -23.16 25.59 0.75
CA ALA A 64 -24.17 25.99 -0.22
C ALA A 64 -25.60 25.69 0.25
N ALA A 65 -25.84 24.54 0.91
CA ALA A 65 -27.13 24.19 1.47
C ALA A 65 -27.54 25.16 2.60
N ARG A 66 -26.58 25.56 3.46
CA ARG A 66 -26.79 26.55 4.52
C ARG A 66 -27.15 27.92 3.96
N VAL A 67 -26.41 28.40 2.96
CA VAL A 67 -26.71 29.69 2.30
C VAL A 67 -28.11 29.69 1.69
N ARG A 68 -28.53 28.60 1.02
CA ARG A 68 -29.89 28.50 0.47
C ARG A 68 -30.96 28.45 1.56
N LEU A 69 -30.69 27.81 2.68
CA LEU A 69 -31.60 27.77 3.83
C LEU A 69 -31.79 29.16 4.42
N GLU A 70 -30.70 29.91 4.62
CA GLU A 70 -30.73 31.29 5.12
C GLU A 70 -31.49 32.23 4.16
N ALA A 71 -31.37 32.01 2.85
CA ALA A 71 -32.13 32.71 1.82
C ALA A 71 -33.59 32.25 1.70
N GLY A 72 -34.04 31.26 2.49
CA GLY A 72 -35.38 30.69 2.43
C GLY A 72 -35.66 29.81 1.19
N ALA A 73 -34.64 29.56 0.37
CA ALA A 73 -34.73 28.76 -0.85
C ALA A 73 -34.56 27.24 -0.61
N SER A 74 -34.35 26.82 0.64
CA SER A 74 -34.15 25.42 1.03
C SER A 74 -34.68 25.16 2.43
N THR A 75 -34.78 23.88 2.82
CA THR A 75 -35.32 23.44 4.11
C THR A 75 -34.24 22.94 5.06
N GLN A 76 -34.54 22.92 6.37
CA GLN A 76 -33.69 22.33 7.40
C GLN A 76 -33.37 20.86 7.10
N THR A 77 -34.34 20.13 6.52
CA THR A 77 -34.15 18.73 6.09
C THR A 77 -33.07 18.60 5.02
N ALA A 78 -33.02 19.51 4.05
CA ALA A 78 -32.01 19.48 2.99
C ALA A 78 -30.61 19.79 3.55
N LEU A 79 -30.49 20.71 4.51
CA LEU A 79 -29.23 20.95 5.22
C LEU A 79 -28.80 19.71 6.01
N ALA A 80 -29.70 19.12 6.80
CA ALA A 80 -29.42 17.91 7.57
C ALA A 80 -28.99 16.73 6.68
N GLN A 81 -29.59 16.58 5.49
CA GLN A 81 -29.17 15.59 4.51
C GLN A 81 -27.75 15.84 3.97
N ALA A 82 -27.39 17.10 3.70
CA ALA A 82 -26.03 17.46 3.28
C ALA A 82 -25.01 17.18 4.40
N GLU A 83 -25.32 17.56 5.63
CA GLU A 83 -24.48 17.30 6.81
C GLU A 83 -24.32 15.80 7.08
N SER A 84 -25.38 15.00 6.90
CA SER A 84 -25.31 13.54 6.98
C SER A 84 -24.34 12.96 5.95
N ARG A 85 -24.35 13.45 4.71
CA ARG A 85 -23.41 13.01 3.67
C ARG A 85 -21.97 13.38 4.00
N LEU A 86 -21.74 14.61 4.49
CA LEU A 86 -20.42 15.04 4.96
C LEU A 86 -19.91 14.16 6.12
N SER A 87 -20.77 13.87 7.10
CA SER A 87 -20.43 12.99 8.23
C SER A 87 -20.02 11.59 7.75
N ARG A 88 -20.79 11.00 6.82
CA ARG A 88 -20.42 9.70 6.21
C ARG A 88 -19.05 9.77 5.52
N ALA A 89 -18.79 10.83 4.75
CA ALA A 89 -17.50 10.99 4.06
C ALA A 89 -16.32 11.14 5.04
N ARG A 90 -16.51 11.85 6.16
CA ARG A 90 -15.51 11.95 7.24
C ARG A 90 -15.23 10.58 7.86
N THR A 91 -16.26 9.77 8.10
CA THR A 91 -16.10 8.39 8.57
C THR A 91 -15.31 7.55 7.58
N THR A 92 -15.60 7.65 6.28
CA THR A 92 -14.83 6.95 5.23
C THR A 92 -13.36 7.40 5.21
N LEU A 93 -13.09 8.71 5.37
CA LEU A 93 -11.72 9.22 5.48
C LEU A 93 -10.99 8.65 6.70
N ILE A 94 -11.64 8.57 7.86
CA ILE A 94 -11.05 7.98 9.07
C ILE A 94 -10.72 6.50 8.85
N ALA A 95 -11.60 5.75 8.18
CA ALA A 95 -11.34 4.36 7.82
C ALA A 95 -10.12 4.24 6.88
N ALA A 96 -10.02 5.09 5.86
CA ALA A 96 -8.88 5.11 4.94
C ALA A 96 -7.56 5.47 5.65
N LEU A 97 -7.57 6.44 6.57
CA LEU A 97 -6.40 6.80 7.38
C LEU A 97 -5.97 5.65 8.31
N THR A 98 -6.94 4.94 8.89
CA THR A 98 -6.69 3.78 9.74
C THR A 98 -6.08 2.64 8.95
N ALA A 99 -6.60 2.38 7.74
CA ALA A 99 -6.05 1.41 6.81
C ALA A 99 -4.61 1.78 6.41
N MET A 100 -4.35 3.01 5.98
CA MET A 100 -3.01 3.49 5.63
C MET A 100 -2.03 3.28 6.80
N ARG A 101 -2.42 3.63 8.04
CA ARG A 101 -1.57 3.42 9.23
C ARG A 101 -1.27 1.94 9.49
N GLY A 102 -2.21 1.05 9.22
CA GLY A 102 -1.99 -0.40 9.35
C GLY A 102 -1.10 -0.99 8.27
N LYS A 103 -1.00 -0.30 7.11
CA LYS A 103 -0.28 -0.75 5.91
C LYS A 103 1.13 -0.18 5.81
N ILE A 104 1.44 0.90 6.54
CA ILE A 104 2.83 1.29 6.79
C ILE A 104 3.45 0.20 7.68
N PRO A 105 4.40 -0.60 7.18
CA PRO A 105 4.98 -1.68 7.97
C PRO A 105 5.59 -1.11 9.25
N ARG A 106 5.11 -1.56 10.43
CA ARG A 106 5.71 -1.22 11.74
C ARG A 106 7.13 -1.76 11.91
N HIS A 107 7.58 -2.62 10.98
CA HIS A 107 8.92 -3.15 10.89
C HIS A 107 9.61 -2.55 9.67
N VAL A 108 9.68 -1.23 9.60
CA VAL A 108 10.70 -0.58 8.77
C VAL A 108 12.05 -0.85 9.43
N VAL A 109 12.58 -2.07 9.27
CA VAL A 109 14.02 -2.24 9.22
C VAL A 109 14.44 -1.56 7.93
N ASN A 110 14.64 -0.25 8.05
CA ASN A 110 15.34 0.63 7.14
C ASN A 110 14.59 1.03 5.85
N GLU A 111 13.87 2.16 5.88
CA GLU A 111 13.27 2.82 4.72
C GLU A 111 14.33 3.20 3.69
N ALA A 112 15.59 3.37 4.14
CA ALA A 112 16.75 3.57 3.28
C ALA A 112 17.30 2.25 2.70
N ALA A 113 16.85 1.08 3.15
CA ALA A 113 17.28 -0.19 2.57
C ALA A 113 16.47 -0.58 1.34
N ILE A 114 15.19 -0.21 1.21
CA ILE A 114 14.39 -0.58 0.03
C ILE A 114 14.94 0.08 -1.25
N PRO A 115 15.22 1.40 -1.28
CA PRO A 115 15.87 2.03 -2.43
C PRO A 115 17.28 1.47 -2.68
N LYS A 116 18.10 1.31 -1.62
CA LYS A 116 19.47 0.78 -1.74
C LYS A 116 19.52 -0.70 -2.16
N PHE A 117 18.52 -1.49 -1.80
CA PHE A 117 18.34 -2.88 -2.21
C PHE A 117 18.02 -2.93 -3.70
N LEU A 118 17.03 -2.13 -4.15
CA LEU A 118 16.71 -2.03 -5.57
C LEU A 118 17.90 -1.51 -6.42
N GLU A 119 18.71 -0.58 -5.90
CA GLU A 119 19.94 -0.13 -6.56
C GLU A 119 21.05 -1.21 -6.62
N ARG A 120 21.16 -2.06 -5.59
CA ARG A 120 22.18 -3.11 -5.51
C ARG A 120 21.85 -4.33 -6.37
N PHE A 121 20.56 -4.62 -6.59
CA PHE A 121 20.09 -5.75 -7.39
C PHE A 121 19.59 -5.34 -8.79
N GLY A 122 19.34 -4.05 -9.02
CA GLY A 122 18.92 -3.45 -10.29
C GLY A 122 20.01 -2.57 -10.89
N GLY A 123 21.13 -3.18 -11.26
CA GLY A 123 22.19 -2.52 -12.02
C GLY A 123 21.77 -2.18 -13.46
N LYS A 124 20.92 -1.16 -13.61
CA LYS A 124 21.03 -0.06 -14.60
C LYS A 124 19.80 0.83 -14.50
N ARG A 125 20.10 2.13 -14.34
CA ARG A 125 19.18 3.26 -14.50
C ARG A 125 18.21 3.01 -15.66
N LEU A 126 16.91 2.96 -15.36
CA LEU A 126 15.87 3.27 -16.33
C LEU A 126 15.87 4.78 -16.56
N VAL A 127 16.87 5.28 -17.29
CA VAL A 127 16.80 6.41 -18.25
C VAL A 127 17.93 6.22 -19.25
#